data_AF-A0A0L8FVV0-F1
#
_entry.id   AF-A0A0L8FVV0-F1
#
_cell.length_a   1.000
_cell.length_b   1.000
_cell.length_c   1.000
_cell.angle_alpha   90.00
_cell.angle_beta   90.00
_cell.angle_gamma   90.00
#
_symmetry.space_group_name_H-M   'P 1'
#
loop_
_entity.id
_entity.type
_entity.pdbx_description
1 polymer ?
#
loop_
_entity_poly.entity_id
_entity_poly.type
_entity_poly.pdbx_seq_one_letter_code
_entity_poly.pdbx_strand_id
1 'polypeptide(L)'
;NIRSIFLYGSEYWKTTKSIEKQLEGFQNQCLRNILQVYWPNMISNNQVHIKANVKPIREIIEGRGWKWLDRVCRYKPNSIVRIAWQWVTQGKRRQGRPKET
;
A
#
# COMPACT_ATOMS: atom_id res chain seq x y z
N ASN A 1 -0.68 -11.87 13.30
CA ASN A 1 0.13 -11.12 12.31
C ASN A 1 -0.84 -10.37 11.37
N ILE A 2 -1.39 -9.23 11.80
CA ILE A 2 -2.46 -8.52 11.04
C ILE A 2 -1.89 -7.74 9.85
N ARG A 3 -0.68 -7.18 10.00
CA ARG A 3 0.01 -6.45 8.92
C ARG A 3 0.29 -7.30 7.69
N SER A 4 0.60 -8.59 7.87
CA SER A 4 0.87 -9.47 6.73
C SER A 4 -0.36 -9.67 5.84
N ILE A 5 -1.56 -9.70 6.44
CA ILE A 5 -2.82 -9.86 5.70
C ILE A 5 -3.08 -8.64 4.80
N PHE A 6 -2.95 -7.42 5.35
CA PHE A 6 -3.13 -6.19 4.58
C PHE A 6 -2.10 -6.00 3.47
N LEU A 7 -0.87 -6.51 3.68
CA LEU A 7 0.24 -6.31 2.76
C LEU A 7 0.47 -7.49 1.80
N TYR A 8 -0.32 -8.55 1.87
CA TYR A 8 -0.16 -9.75 1.03
C TYR A 8 -0.42 -9.45 -0.46
N GLY A 9 -1.26 -8.46 -0.75
CA GLY A 9 -1.60 -8.03 -2.12
C GLY A 9 -1.05 -6.68 -2.53
N SER A 10 -0.30 -5.99 -1.67
CA SER A 10 0.12 -4.59 -1.91
C SER A 10 1.06 -4.44 -3.11
N GLU A 11 1.70 -5.51 -3.55
CA GLU A 11 2.59 -5.53 -4.73
C GLU A 11 1.80 -5.50 -6.06
N TYR A 12 0.58 -6.03 -6.06
CA TYR A 12 -0.20 -6.26 -7.29
C TYR A 12 -1.37 -5.27 -7.47
N TRP A 13 -1.75 -4.56 -6.41
CA TRP A 13 -2.90 -3.66 -6.44
C TRP A 13 -2.49 -2.21 -6.68
N LYS A 14 -3.32 -1.50 -7.45
CA LYS A 14 -3.21 -0.05 -7.55
C LYS A 14 -3.67 0.58 -6.24
N THR A 15 -2.74 1.07 -5.44
CA THR A 15 -3.08 1.83 -4.24
C THR A 15 -3.70 3.16 -4.66
N THR A 16 -4.92 3.42 -4.19
CA THR A 16 -5.54 4.74 -4.34
C THR A 16 -5.33 5.52 -3.04
N LYS A 17 -5.29 6.85 -3.13
CA LYS A 17 -5.18 7.73 -1.95
C LYS A 17 -6.25 7.44 -0.90
N SER A 18 -7.43 6.98 -1.32
CA SER A 18 -8.52 6.59 -0.42
C SER A 18 -8.16 5.35 0.40
N ILE A 19 -7.65 4.29 -0.25
CA ILE A 19 -7.21 3.05 0.42
C ILE A 19 -6.03 3.32 1.35
N GLU A 20 -5.07 4.14 0.91
CA GLU A 20 -3.93 4.55 1.74
C GLU A 20 -4.38 5.22 3.04
N LYS A 21 -5.29 6.20 2.91
CA LYS A 21 -5.83 6.92 4.07
C LYS A 21 -6.60 6.00 5.03
N GLN A 22 -7.35 5.04 4.50
CA GLN A 22 -8.05 4.04 5.33
C GLN A 22 -7.07 3.15 6.10
N LEU A 23 -6.02 2.67 5.44
CA LEU A 23 -4.99 1.84 6.06
C LEU A 23 -4.18 2.61 7.12
N GLU A 24 -3.83 3.86 6.86
CA GLU A 24 -3.18 4.74 7.84
C GLU A 24 -4.09 5.00 9.05
N GLY A 25 -5.36 5.29 8.82
CA GLY A 25 -6.35 5.48 9.89
C GLY A 25 -6.47 4.23 10.77
N PHE A 26 -6.56 3.06 10.17
CA PHE A 26 -6.59 1.78 10.88
C PHE A 26 -5.32 1.54 11.70
N GLN A 27 -4.14 1.72 11.09
CA GLN A 27 -2.86 1.56 11.80
C GLN A 27 -2.77 2.50 13.00
N ASN A 28 -3.13 3.78 12.82
CA ASN A 28 -3.08 4.78 13.87
C ASN A 28 -4.06 4.48 15.01
N GLN A 29 -5.26 4.00 14.71
CA GLN A 29 -6.21 3.56 15.72
C GLN A 29 -5.65 2.39 16.55
N CYS A 30 -5.08 1.38 15.89
CA CYS A 30 -4.45 0.26 16.59
C CYS A 30 -3.28 0.72 17.47
N LEU A 31 -2.41 1.60 16.96
CA LEU A 31 -1.26 2.11 17.73
C LEU A 31 -1.70 2.93 18.93
N ARG A 32 -2.73 3.77 18.80
CA ARG A 32 -3.27 4.55 19.93
C ARG A 32 -3.88 3.64 21.00
N ASN A 33 -4.59 2.59 20.61
CA ASN A 33 -5.13 1.61 21.56
C ASN A 33 -4.02 0.86 22.31
N ILE A 34 -2.95 0.45 21.62
CA ILE A 34 -1.81 -0.25 22.24
C ILE A 34 -1.02 0.67 23.17
N LEU A 35 -0.79 1.92 22.75
CA LEU A 35 -0.08 2.93 23.55
C LEU A 35 -0.96 3.59 24.62
N GLN A 36 -2.22 3.17 24.78
CA GLN A 36 -3.19 3.73 25.71
C GLN A 36 -3.30 5.26 25.64
N VAL A 37 -3.26 5.80 24.41
CA VAL A 37 -3.38 7.24 24.17
C VAL A 37 -4.86 7.59 24.11
N TYR A 38 -5.35 8.13 25.22
CA TYR A 38 -6.71 8.63 25.36
C TYR A 38 -6.72 10.15 25.47
N TRP A 39 -7.88 10.74 25.22
CA TRP A 39 -8.13 12.12 25.60
C TRP A 39 -7.91 12.30 27.11
N PRO A 40 -7.30 13.40 27.61
CA PRO A 40 -6.95 14.65 26.92
C PRO A 40 -5.55 14.68 26.26
N ASN A 41 -4.76 13.61 26.38
CA ASN A 41 -3.40 13.56 25.83
C ASN A 41 -3.41 13.32 24.32
N MET A 42 -3.64 14.39 23.56
CA MET A 42 -3.66 14.35 22.10
C MET A 42 -2.24 14.43 21.51
N ILE A 43 -1.65 13.27 21.28
CA ILE A 43 -0.34 13.12 20.66
C ILE A 43 -0.48 13.17 19.13
N SER A 44 0.49 13.77 18.42
CA SER A 44 0.48 13.79 16.95
C SER A 44 0.74 12.39 16.37
N ASN A 45 0.26 12.12 15.15
CA ASN A 45 0.45 10.79 14.52
C ASN A 45 1.93 10.44 14.35
N ASN A 46 2.78 11.41 14.02
CA ASN A 46 4.23 11.21 13.92
C ASN A 46 4.84 10.78 15.26
N GLN A 47 4.42 11.40 16.37
CA GLN A 47 4.89 11.01 17.70
C GLN A 47 4.39 9.62 18.11
N VAL A 48 3.18 9.22 17.70
CA VAL A 48 2.67 7.85 17.89
C VAL A 48 3.56 6.83 17.17
N HIS A 49 3.97 7.12 15.93
CA HIS A 49 4.89 6.27 15.16
C HIS A 49 6.29 6.17 15.80
N ILE A 50 6.84 7.29 16.27
CA ILE A 50 8.14 7.34 16.96
C ILE A 50 8.09 6.51 18.24
N LYS A 51 7.06 6.70 19.08
CA LYS A 51 6.89 5.92 20.33
C LYS A 51 6.71 4.43 20.07
N ALA A 52 6.01 4.06 19.01
CA ALA A 52 5.82 2.67 18.63
C ALA A 52 7.03 2.06 17.90
N ASN A 53 8.05 2.85 17.54
CA ASN A 53 9.15 2.46 16.65
C ASN A 53 8.66 1.78 15.36
N VAL A 54 7.60 2.32 14.77
CA VAL A 54 6.91 1.72 13.62
C VAL A 54 6.80 2.76 12.50
N LYS A 55 7.21 2.35 11.30
CA LYS A 55 7.01 3.16 10.09
C LYS A 55 5.53 3.25 9.70
N PRO A 56 5.09 4.37 9.09
CA PRO A 56 3.75 4.47 8.53
C PRO A 56 3.54 3.42 7.44
N ILE A 57 2.32 2.91 7.32
CA ILE A 57 1.97 1.81 6.41
C ILE A 57 2.22 2.17 4.95
N ARG A 58 2.06 3.44 4.59
CA ARG A 58 2.36 3.97 3.26
C ARG A 58 3.81 3.70 2.83
N GLU A 59 4.77 4.05 3.67
CA GLU A 59 6.20 3.80 3.40
C GLU A 59 6.50 2.31 3.21
N ILE A 60 5.79 1.45 3.96
CA ILE A 60 5.94 0.00 3.85
C ILE A 60 5.41 -0.49 2.49
N ILE A 61 4.24 0.00 2.06
CA ILE A 61 3.63 -0.35 0.77
C ILE A 61 4.51 0.13 -0.38
N GLU A 62 4.94 1.41 -0.35
CA GLU A 62 5.83 1.97 -1.35
C GLU A 62 7.15 1.18 -1.42
N GLY A 63 7.77 0.90 -0.27
CA GLY A 63 8.99 0.10 -0.20
C GLY A 63 8.84 -1.33 -0.74
N ARG A 64 7.69 -1.96 -0.56
CA ARG A 64 7.39 -3.28 -1.17
C ARG A 64 7.20 -3.19 -2.68
N GLY A 65 6.47 -2.17 -3.15
CA GLY A 65 6.29 -1.91 -4.58
C GLY A 65 7.62 -1.71 -5.30
N TRP A 66 8.53 -0.91 -4.71
CA TRP A 66 9.87 -0.70 -5.25
C TRP A 66 10.71 -1.99 -5.26
N LYS A 67 10.66 -2.80 -4.21
CA LYS A 67 11.35 -4.10 -4.16
C LYS A 67 10.82 -5.08 -5.20
N TRP A 68 9.51 -5.11 -5.41
CA TRP A 68 8.89 -5.92 -6.45
C TRP A 68 9.35 -5.45 -7.84
N LEU A 69 9.34 -4.14 -8.09
CA LEU A 69 9.80 -3.56 -9.35
C LEU A 69 11.29 -3.87 -9.62
N ASP A 70 12.15 -3.72 -8.62
CA ASP A 70 13.57 -4.10 -8.72
C ASP A 70 13.73 -5.57 -9.14
N ARG A 71 12.93 -6.47 -8.55
CA ARG A 71 12.92 -7.88 -8.95
C ARG A 71 12.45 -8.07 -10.39
N VAL A 72 11.40 -7.37 -10.82
CA VAL A 72 10.88 -7.43 -12.20
C VAL A 72 11.96 -6.98 -13.21
N CYS A 73 12.66 -5.90 -12.91
CA CYS A 73 13.73 -5.35 -13.75
C CYS A 73 14.92 -6.32 -13.92
N ARG A 74 15.22 -7.16 -12.91
CA ARG A 74 16.29 -8.16 -12.96
C ARG A 74 15.98 -9.38 -13.82
N TYR A 75 14.71 -9.63 -14.21
CA TYR A 75 14.39 -10.74 -15.09
C TYR A 75 14.82 -10.49 -16.54
N LYS A 76 15.09 -11.57 -17.28
CA LYS A 76 15.37 -11.52 -18.72
C LYS A 76 14.24 -10.78 -19.48
N PRO A 77 14.55 -10.05 -20.57
CA PRO A 77 13.55 -9.31 -21.36
C PRO A 77 12.40 -10.20 -21.86
N ASN A 78 12.67 -11.47 -22.16
CA ASN A 78 11.68 -12.42 -22.67
C ASN A 78 10.89 -13.15 -21.57
N SER A 79 11.08 -12.78 -20.29
CA SER A 79 10.29 -13.34 -19.19
C SER A 79 8.86 -12.81 -19.25
N ILE A 80 7.88 -13.71 -19.08
CA ILE A 80 6.44 -13.38 -19.04
C ILE A 80 6.15 -12.23 -18.08
N VAL A 81 6.83 -12.19 -16.92
CA VAL A 81 6.66 -11.14 -15.91
C VAL A 81 7.09 -9.77 -16.42
N ARG A 82 8.21 -9.70 -17.15
CA ARG A 82 8.75 -8.44 -17.70
C ARG A 82 7.94 -7.95 -18.89
N ILE A 83 7.46 -8.88 -19.72
CA ILE A 83 6.53 -8.61 -20.81
C ILE A 83 5.20 -8.08 -20.27
N ALA A 84 4.62 -8.74 -19.26
CA ALA A 84 3.37 -8.32 -18.63
C ALA A 84 3.48 -6.92 -17.99
N TRP A 85 4.63 -6.60 -17.39
CA TRP A 85 4.91 -5.26 -16.87
C TRP A 85 4.98 -4.19 -17.97
N GLN A 86 5.64 -4.47 -19.08
CA GLN A 86 5.75 -3.54 -20.22
C GLN A 86 4.46 -3.47 -21.05
N TRP A 87 3.48 -4.32 -20.76
CA TRP A 87 2.29 -4.44 -21.57
C TRP A 87 1.41 -3.19 -21.42
N VAL A 88 1.52 -2.28 -22.40
CA VAL A 88 0.61 -1.16 -22.57
C VAL A 88 -0.54 -1.63 -23.45
N THR A 89 -1.75 -1.67 -22.89
CA THR A 89 -2.95 -1.99 -23.68
C THR A 89 -3.15 -0.91 -24.74
N GLN A 90 -3.18 -1.32 -26.01
CA GLN A 90 -3.50 -0.42 -27.11
C GLN A 90 -4.98 -0.02 -27.02
N GLY A 91 -5.24 1.27 -26.79
CA GLY A 91 -6.59 1.84 -26.75
C GLY A 91 -6.91 2.65 -25.49
N LYS A 92 -7.78 3.64 -25.63
CA LYS A 92 -8.29 4.44 -24.51
C LYS A 92 -9.41 3.68 -23.80
N ARG A 93 -9.31 3.47 -22.49
CA ARG A 93 -10.43 2.98 -21.68
C ARG A 93 -11.62 3.93 -21.87
N ARG A 94 -12.76 3.41 -22.33
CA ARG A 94 -13.99 4.21 -22.45
C ARG A 94 -14.34 4.79 -21.08
N GLN A 95 -14.60 6.10 -21.03
CA GLN A 95 -15.15 6.71 -19.83
C GLN A 95 -16.59 6.21 -19.64
N GLY A 96 -16.90 5.76 -18.43
CA GLY A 96 -18.23 5.26 -18.08
C GLY A 96 -18.22 3.92 -17.34
N ARG A 97 -19.41 3.50 -16.91
CA ARG A 97 -19.65 2.22 -16.26
C ARG A 97 -19.39 1.06 -17.26
N PRO A 98 -18.84 -0.08 -16.81
CA PRO A 98 -18.80 -1.29 -17.64
C PRO A 98 -20.22 -1.64 -18.12
N LYS A 99 -20.34 -2.10 -19.36
CA LYS A 99 -21.61 -2.63 -19.85
C LYS A 99 -21.88 -3.96 -19.13
N GLU A 100 -23.02 -4.06 -18.45
CA GLU A 100 -23.59 -5.35 -18.07
C GLU A 100 -24.11 -5.96 -19.38
N THR A 101 -23.60 -7.14 -19.74
CA THR A 101 -24.07 -7.91 -20.90
C THR A 101 -25.34 -8.66 -20.54
#